data_AF-A0AAN6YK93-F1
#
_entry.id   AF-A0AAN6YK93-F1
#
_cell.length_a   1.000
_cell.length_b   1.000
_cell.length_c   1.000
_cell.angle_alpha   90.00
_cell.angle_beta   90.00
_cell.angle_gamma   90.00
#
_symmetry.space_group_name_H-M   'P 1'
#
loop_
_entity.id
_entity.type
_entity.pdbx_description
1 polymer ?
#
loop_
_entity_poly.entity_id
_entity_poly.type
_entity_poly.pdbx_seq_one_letter_code
_entity_poly.pdbx_strand_id
1 'polypeptide(L)'
;MRSAIILVISALSTGTLAGYNCKCQDDRGQFNAATEACCKLWGGLIGYYPGPNNQCANALNGIDSGNFVKCCQSFGVGTAYCWK
;
A
#
# COMPACT_ATOMS: atom_id res chain seq x y z
N MET A 1 -11.71 33.74 -24.29
CA MET A 1 -11.99 32.36 -23.88
C MET A 1 -10.67 31.63 -23.71
N ARG A 2 -10.26 31.35 -22.48
CA ARG A 2 -9.12 30.45 -22.21
C ARG A 2 -9.50 29.59 -21.00
N SER A 3 -10.34 28.59 -21.26
CA SER A 3 -10.69 27.58 -20.27
C SER A 3 -9.50 26.65 -20.10
N ALA A 4 -8.84 26.71 -18.94
CA ALA A 4 -7.82 25.73 -18.56
C ALA A 4 -8.54 24.46 -18.10
N ILE A 5 -8.44 23.39 -18.90
CA ILE A 5 -8.94 22.06 -18.55
C ILE A 5 -7.88 21.41 -17.68
N ILE A 6 -8.16 21.29 -16.37
CA ILE A 6 -7.32 20.53 -15.43
C ILE A 6 -7.73 19.06 -15.55
N LEU A 7 -6.93 18.26 -16.24
CA LEU A 7 -7.06 16.80 -16.29
C LEU A 7 -6.58 16.22 -14.96
N VAL A 8 -7.53 15.89 -14.07
CA VAL A 8 -7.24 15.07 -12.88
C VAL A 8 -7.12 13.62 -13.36
N ILE A 9 -5.88 13.15 -13.54
CA ILE A 9 -5.60 11.75 -13.86
C ILE A 9 -5.78 10.96 -12.57
N SER A 10 -6.95 10.34 -12.40
CA SER A 10 -7.17 9.31 -11.38
C SER A 10 -6.29 8.11 -11.73
N ALA A 11 -5.14 7.98 -11.06
CA ALA A 11 -4.30 6.80 -11.15
C ALA A 11 -5.04 5.61 -10.53
N LEU A 12 -5.85 4.93 -11.34
CA LEU A 12 -6.47 3.67 -10.99
C LEU A 12 -5.40 2.57 -11.17
N SER A 13 -4.53 2.40 -10.18
CA SER A 13 -3.57 1.31 -10.14
C SER A 13 -4.29 -0.01 -9.88
N THR A 14 -4.59 -0.73 -10.95
CA THR A 14 -5.03 -2.14 -10.92
C THR A 14 -3.86 -3.00 -10.42
N GLY A 15 -3.85 -3.31 -9.12
CA GLY A 15 -2.82 -4.15 -8.50
C GLY A 15 -2.95 -5.61 -8.94
N THR A 16 -2.03 -6.05 -9.79
CA THR A 16 -1.85 -7.46 -10.18
C THR A 16 -1.39 -8.31 -9.00
N LEU A 17 -2.12 -9.37 -8.66
CA LEU A 17 -1.78 -10.39 -7.64
C LEU A 17 -0.39 -10.99 -7.88
N ALA A 18 0.61 -10.60 -7.08
CA ALA A 18 1.88 -11.32 -6.98
C ALA A 18 2.72 -10.79 -5.82
N GLY A 19 2.62 -11.46 -4.67
CA GLY A 19 3.36 -11.26 -3.42
C GLY A 19 4.32 -10.09 -3.29
N TYR A 20 3.95 -9.18 -2.41
CA TYR A 20 4.57 -7.87 -2.32
C TYR A 20 5.07 -7.57 -0.91
N ASN A 21 6.22 -6.91 -0.83
CA ASN A 21 6.51 -5.96 0.22
C ASN A 21 5.54 -4.77 0.08
N CYS A 22 4.79 -4.42 1.12
CA CYS A 22 3.79 -3.34 1.05
C CYS A 22 3.95 -2.31 2.17
N LYS A 23 3.65 -1.05 1.84
CA LYS A 23 3.65 0.10 2.74
C LYS A 23 2.45 1.00 2.49
N CYS A 24 1.86 1.51 3.57
CA CYS A 24 0.97 2.66 3.45
C CYS A 24 1.82 3.90 3.18
N GLN A 25 1.82 4.34 1.92
CA GLN A 25 2.65 5.45 1.45
C GLN A 25 1.92 6.14 0.30
N ASP A 26 1.82 7.45 0.39
CA ASP A 26 1.28 8.32 -0.67
C ASP A 26 2.15 9.58 -0.84
N ASP A 27 1.67 10.56 -1.58
CA ASP A 27 2.34 11.84 -1.85
C ASP A 27 2.63 12.67 -0.59
N ARG A 28 1.95 12.39 0.53
CA ARG A 28 2.18 13.05 1.83
C ARG A 28 3.25 12.36 2.67
N GLY A 29 3.71 11.17 2.26
CA GLY A 29 4.81 10.46 2.89
C GLY A 29 4.47 9.03 3.32
N GLN A 30 5.26 8.53 4.26
CA GLN A 30 5.20 7.15 4.75
C GLN A 30 4.44 7.06 6.08
N PHE A 31 3.46 6.16 6.14
CA PHE A 31 2.60 5.96 7.30
C PHE A 31 2.95 4.64 7.97
N ASN A 32 4.03 4.64 8.74
CA ASN A 32 4.58 3.44 9.39
C ASN A 32 3.59 2.77 10.36
N ALA A 33 2.85 3.57 11.14
CA ALA A 33 1.83 3.04 12.05
C ALA A 33 0.67 2.35 11.30
N ALA A 34 0.20 2.95 10.19
CA ALA A 34 -0.80 2.33 9.33
C ALA A 34 -0.26 1.07 8.66
N THR A 35 1.01 1.10 8.23
CA THR A 35 1.69 -0.05 7.63
C THR A 35 1.77 -1.22 8.61
N GLU A 36 2.14 -0.96 9.88
CA GLU A 36 2.17 -1.97 10.94
C GLU A 36 0.78 -2.56 11.18
N ALA A 37 -0.24 -1.71 11.33
CA ALA A 37 -1.61 -2.16 11.56
C ALA A 37 -2.12 -3.02 10.40
N CYS A 38 -1.88 -2.60 9.16
CA CYS A 38 -2.25 -3.37 7.98
C CYS A 38 -1.46 -4.67 7.83
N CYS A 39 -0.20 -4.69 8.27
CA CYS A 39 0.59 -5.92 8.28
C CYS A 39 0.06 -6.95 9.27
N LYS A 40 -0.42 -6.52 10.45
CA LYS A 40 -1.05 -7.42 11.43
C LYS A 40 -2.35 -8.04 10.91
N LEU A 41 -3.09 -7.30 10.07
CA LEU A 41 -4.36 -7.77 9.50
C LEU A 41 -4.16 -8.65 8.26
N TRP A 42 -3.22 -8.27 7.38
CA TRP A 42 -3.11 -8.82 6.01
C TRP A 42 -1.76 -9.45 5.68
N GLY A 43 -0.78 -9.37 6.59
CA GLY A 43 0.49 -10.09 6.46
C GLY A 43 0.31 -11.62 6.40
N GLY A 44 -0.86 -12.11 6.83
CA GLY A 44 -1.13 -13.53 7.01
C GLY A 44 -0.31 -14.11 8.17
N LEU A 45 -0.24 -15.44 8.26
CA LEU A 45 0.53 -16.16 9.30
C LEU A 45 2.06 -15.93 9.25
N ILE A 46 2.56 -15.24 8.24
CA ILE A 46 3.97 -15.20 7.84
C ILE A 46 4.45 -13.81 7.40
N GLY A 47 3.56 -12.81 7.43
CA GLY A 47 3.92 -11.42 7.22
C GLY A 47 4.52 -10.85 8.49
N TYR A 48 5.59 -10.07 8.34
CA TYR A 48 6.27 -9.43 9.46
C TYR A 48 6.50 -7.96 9.19
N TYR A 49 6.57 -7.21 10.29
CA TYR A 49 6.87 -5.79 10.32
C TYR A 49 7.73 -5.51 11.58
N PRO A 50 8.72 -4.62 11.53
CA PRO A 50 9.17 -3.91 10.34
C PRO A 50 10.07 -4.78 9.45
N GLY A 51 9.86 -4.73 8.14
CA GLY A 51 10.86 -5.14 7.15
C GLY A 51 11.99 -4.11 7.00
N PRO A 52 13.01 -4.39 6.16
CA PRO A 52 14.22 -3.56 6.01
C PRO A 52 13.99 -2.07 5.73
N ASN A 53 12.86 -1.72 5.13
CA ASN A 53 12.46 -0.36 4.81
C ASN A 53 11.29 0.14 5.66
N ASN A 54 10.82 -0.54 6.71
CA ASN A 54 9.51 -0.32 7.35
C ASN A 54 8.33 -0.75 6.46
N GLN A 55 8.50 -1.79 5.65
CA GLN A 55 7.38 -2.43 4.97
C GLN A 55 6.79 -3.55 5.80
N CYS A 56 5.56 -3.93 5.46
CA CYS A 56 5.11 -5.29 5.67
C CYS A 56 5.80 -6.19 4.64
N ALA A 57 6.58 -7.15 5.11
CA ALA A 57 7.28 -8.13 4.27
C ALA A 57 6.70 -9.52 4.52
N ASN A 58 6.77 -10.42 3.54
CA ASN A 58 6.35 -11.80 3.68
C ASN A 58 7.31 -12.68 2.88
N ALA A 59 7.98 -13.63 3.54
CA ALA A 59 9.00 -14.49 2.93
C ALA A 59 8.44 -15.45 1.86
N LEU A 60 7.13 -15.70 1.87
CA LEU A 60 6.46 -16.57 0.91
C LEU A 60 5.61 -15.80 -0.11
N ASN A 61 5.82 -14.48 -0.24
CA ASN A 61 5.14 -13.68 -1.26
C ASN A 61 3.61 -13.76 -1.12
N GLY A 62 3.10 -13.79 0.12
CA GLY A 62 1.68 -14.00 0.43
C GLY A 62 0.85 -12.74 0.67
N ILE A 63 1.41 -11.53 0.53
CA ILE A 63 0.67 -10.29 0.78
C ILE A 63 -0.20 -9.95 -0.44
N ASP A 64 -1.52 -9.90 -0.22
CA ASP A 64 -2.48 -9.37 -1.18
C ASP A 64 -2.41 -7.84 -1.20
N SER A 65 -1.80 -7.28 -2.25
CA SER A 65 -1.64 -5.84 -2.41
C SER A 65 -2.96 -5.09 -2.49
N GLY A 66 -4.02 -5.69 -3.04
CA GLY A 66 -5.33 -5.05 -3.15
C GLY A 66 -5.98 -4.86 -1.78
N ASN A 67 -5.93 -5.88 -0.93
CA ASN A 67 -6.40 -5.79 0.45
C ASN A 67 -5.51 -4.88 1.31
N PHE A 68 -4.19 -4.88 1.06
CA PHE A 68 -3.28 -3.97 1.72
C PHE A 68 -3.60 -2.50 1.39
N VAL A 69 -3.85 -2.17 0.12
CA VAL A 69 -4.29 -0.83 -0.31
C VAL A 69 -5.58 -0.42 0.39
N LYS A 70 -6.59 -1.29 0.41
CA LYS A 70 -7.87 -1.01 1.12
C LYS A 70 -7.66 -0.76 2.60
N CYS A 71 -6.75 -1.52 3.23
CA CYS A 71 -6.40 -1.29 4.62
C CYS A 71 -5.78 0.10 4.82
N CYS A 72 -4.81 0.50 3.99
CA CYS A 72 -4.23 1.85 4.07
C CYS A 72 -5.28 2.95 3.89
N GLN A 73 -6.22 2.76 2.97
CA GLN A 73 -7.35 3.69 2.76
C GLN A 73 -8.26 3.82 3.97
N SER A 74 -8.44 2.75 4.75
CA SER A 74 -9.22 2.80 6.00
C SER A 74 -8.56 3.69 7.07
N PHE A 75 -7.25 3.93 6.99
CA PHE A 75 -6.50 4.87 7.82
C PHE A 75 -6.40 6.27 7.20
N GLY A 76 -7.08 6.53 6.08
CA GLY A 76 -7.04 7.81 5.38
C GLY A 76 -5.78 8.02 4.53
N VAL A 77 -5.00 6.97 4.27
CA VAL A 77 -3.85 7.01 3.34
C VAL A 77 -4.36 6.80 1.91
N GLY A 78 -3.91 7.61 0.95
CA GLY A 78 -4.44 7.61 -0.41
C GLY A 78 -4.22 6.28 -1.15
N THR A 79 -3.13 5.58 -0.85
CA THR A 79 -2.79 4.29 -1.46
C THR A 79 -1.77 3.49 -0.62
N ALA A 80 -1.33 2.35 -1.14
CA ALA A 80 -0.16 1.64 -0.68
C ALA A 80 0.90 1.55 -1.79
N TYR A 81 2.17 1.65 -1.41
CA TYR A 81 3.29 1.28 -2.26
C TYR A 81 3.63 -0.19 -2.02
N CYS A 82 3.45 -1.01 -3.06
CA CYS A 82 3.73 -2.45 -3.02
C CYS A 82 4.73 -2.83 -4.12
N TRP A 83 5.76 -3.60 -3.77
CA TRP A 83 6.84 -4.04 -4.68
C TRP A 83 7.26 -5.48 -4.36
N LYS A 84 7.91 -6.17 -5.30
CA LYS A 84 8.50 -7.49 -5.03
C LYS A 84 9.87 -7.32 -4.40
#